data_AF-A0A3M1PP14-F1
#
_entry.id   AF-A0A3M1PP14-F1
#
_cell.length_a   1.000
_cell.length_b   1.000
_cell.length_c   1.000
_cell.angle_alpha   90.00
_cell.angle_beta   90.00
_cell.angle_gamma   90.00
#
_symmetry.space_group_name_H-M   'P 1'
#
loop_
_entity.id
_entity.type
_entity.pdbx_description
1 polymer ?
#
loop_
_entity_poly.entity_id
_entity_poly.type
_entity_poly.pdbx_seq_one_letter_code
_entity_poly.pdbx_strand_id
1 'polypeptide(L)'
;MIFVQALGSSPEGAILVLCSPAASVRATDLYTPLQSLREGRWFKLICGASFQHLPAIRNLTLAYALAGADCVDVAADPAVIHAAQEGLQAALRLGCDRLPWLMVSLNDGEDPHFRKAVFDPARCPADCPRPCETICPAQAITFDRSADGHSGVIASRCYGCGRCLPLCPIQQITTQATAITPGMIPALLAEVDAVEIHTQVGRLSEFRRLWQAIAPAASRLRLVAISCPDGDGLIDYLRSLYDYISPPSAPLACPVVWQTDGRPMSGDIGDGATRATVKLGQKVLAAGLPGYVQLAGGTNRHTVPKLHALGLLYRQETVGDHCTTAPPQSSFPSKFIAGVAYGSYARVLLSPILERLDARSAPLLEAVSAAQTNAPLSNSSSYQSHLGSYDSPDDPVSLGRSITPQTAIEPSLAHLERHADLLAQAVAQARTLVTQLKGCADESAVAVALSHKPALDTIPILPKPG
;
A
#
# COMPACT_ATOMS: atom_id res chain seq x y z
N MET A 1 4.72 -75.87 3.16
CA MET A 1 4.18 -76.83 2.18
C MET A 1 3.23 -76.07 1.27
N ILE A 2 3.66 -75.82 0.02
CA ILE A 2 2.98 -76.31 -1.21
C ILE A 2 1.94 -75.27 -1.71
N PHE A 3 1.96 -74.69 -2.93
CA PHE A 3 2.63 -74.99 -4.19
C PHE A 3 3.09 -73.70 -4.91
N VAL A 4 4.28 -73.77 -5.49
CA VAL A 4 4.78 -72.93 -6.58
C VAL A 4 4.33 -73.56 -7.89
N GLN A 5 3.83 -72.79 -8.85
CA GLN A 5 3.86 -73.22 -10.24
C GLN A 5 4.29 -72.06 -11.14
N ALA A 6 5.50 -72.21 -11.69
CA ALA A 6 6.10 -71.34 -12.67
C ALA A 6 6.33 -72.16 -13.95
N LEU A 7 5.76 -71.68 -15.06
CA LEU A 7 6.08 -72.00 -16.47
C LEU A 7 5.54 -70.78 -17.24
N GLY A 8 6.24 -70.03 -18.07
CA GLY A 8 7.59 -70.00 -18.60
C GLY A 8 7.59 -68.93 -19.72
N SER A 9 8.73 -68.27 -19.93
CA SER A 9 9.23 -67.73 -21.21
C SER A 9 8.38 -66.76 -22.08
N SER A 10 8.90 -65.53 -22.18
CA SER A 10 8.68 -64.43 -23.17
C SER A 10 8.81 -64.84 -24.67
N PRO A 11 8.61 -63.97 -25.69
CA PRO A 11 8.19 -62.54 -25.69
C PRO A 11 7.12 -62.19 -26.75
N GLU A 12 6.84 -60.89 -26.88
CA GLU A 12 6.12 -60.16 -27.94
C GLU A 12 4.62 -59.91 -27.74
N GLY A 13 4.34 -58.72 -27.21
CA GLY A 13 3.01 -58.14 -27.09
C GLY A 13 3.09 -56.82 -26.32
N ALA A 14 3.73 -55.80 -26.91
CA ALA A 14 3.75 -54.46 -26.35
C ALA A 14 2.34 -53.85 -26.41
N ILE A 15 1.55 -54.06 -25.35
CA ILE A 15 0.37 -53.26 -25.07
C ILE A 15 0.87 -51.98 -24.42
N LEU A 16 0.82 -50.89 -25.18
CA LEU A 16 1.03 -49.53 -24.73
C LEU A 16 -0.10 -49.14 -23.77
N VAL A 17 0.03 -49.50 -22.48
CA VAL A 17 -0.76 -48.88 -21.42
C VAL A 17 -0.14 -47.51 -21.18
N LEU A 18 -0.80 -46.49 -21.70
CA LEU A 18 -0.53 -45.09 -21.37
C LEU A 18 -0.78 -44.89 -19.87
N CYS A 19 0.25 -45.12 -19.05
CA CYS A 19 0.34 -44.51 -17.74
C CYS A 19 0.39 -43.00 -17.96
N SER A 20 -0.68 -42.30 -17.57
CA SER A 20 -0.61 -40.85 -17.38
C SER A 20 0.60 -40.53 -16.50
N PRO A 21 1.56 -39.71 -16.97
CA PRO A 21 2.54 -39.16 -16.06
C PRO A 21 1.78 -38.29 -15.06
N ALA A 22 2.11 -38.48 -13.78
CA ALA A 22 1.66 -37.66 -12.67
C ALA A 22 1.50 -36.20 -13.10
N ALA A 23 0.33 -35.63 -12.88
CA ALA A 23 0.04 -34.23 -13.15
C ALA A 23 1.18 -33.39 -12.59
N SER A 24 1.96 -32.80 -13.49
CA SER A 24 3.05 -31.90 -13.13
C SER A 24 2.43 -30.77 -12.32
N VAL A 25 2.87 -30.61 -11.07
CA VAL A 25 2.61 -29.44 -10.25
C VAL A 25 3.09 -28.22 -11.04
N ARG A 26 2.15 -27.46 -11.62
CA ARG A 26 2.41 -26.21 -12.34
C ARG A 26 1.71 -25.08 -11.58
N ALA A 27 2.44 -23.97 -11.44
CA ALA A 27 2.05 -22.67 -10.88
C ALA A 27 1.91 -22.62 -9.34
N THR A 28 3.03 -22.24 -8.70
CA THR A 28 3.13 -21.41 -7.49
C THR A 28 2.13 -21.68 -6.35
N ASP A 29 2.60 -22.29 -5.26
CA ASP A 29 1.93 -22.20 -3.95
C ASP A 29 1.92 -20.72 -3.48
N LEU A 30 0.97 -19.92 -3.96
CA LEU A 30 0.84 -18.50 -3.66
C LEU A 30 0.03 -18.29 -2.38
N TYR A 31 0.68 -17.75 -1.36
CA TYR A 31 0.12 -17.41 -0.05
C TYR A 31 -1.06 -16.42 -0.12
N THR A 32 -2.12 -16.67 0.66
CA THR A 32 -3.11 -15.62 0.98
C THR A 32 -2.48 -14.59 1.94
N PRO A 33 -2.90 -13.30 1.98
CA PRO A 33 -2.41 -12.35 2.99
C PRO A 33 -2.47 -12.90 4.43
N LEU A 34 -3.58 -13.54 4.82
CA LEU A 34 -3.71 -14.18 6.14
C LEU A 34 -2.73 -15.34 6.35
N GLN A 35 -2.45 -16.10 5.30
CA GLN A 35 -1.51 -17.21 5.34
C GLN A 35 -0.07 -16.70 5.46
N SER A 36 0.29 -15.65 4.72
CA SER A 36 1.58 -14.97 4.86
C SER A 36 1.83 -14.51 6.30
N LEU A 37 0.80 -13.99 6.97
CA LEU A 37 0.89 -13.60 8.37
C LEU A 37 1.14 -14.81 9.29
N ARG A 38 0.39 -15.90 9.09
CA ARG A 38 0.53 -17.15 9.86
C ARG A 38 1.90 -17.82 9.69
N GLU A 39 2.51 -17.67 8.51
CA GLU A 39 3.76 -18.35 8.15
C GLU A 39 5.00 -17.46 8.23
N GLY A 40 4.88 -16.23 8.72
CA GLY A 40 6.04 -15.35 8.89
C GLY A 40 6.56 -14.74 7.58
N ARG A 41 5.71 -14.65 6.57
CA ARG A 41 6.03 -14.15 5.22
C ARG A 41 5.30 -12.86 4.88
N TRP A 42 4.75 -12.17 5.86
CA TRP A 42 3.91 -11.00 5.63
C TRP A 42 4.70 -9.77 5.18
N PHE A 43 4.29 -9.18 4.06
CA PHE A 43 4.85 -7.96 3.48
C PHE A 43 3.78 -6.88 3.40
N LYS A 44 4.04 -5.73 4.03
CA LYS A 44 3.18 -4.53 3.96
C LYS A 44 3.92 -3.38 3.27
N LEU A 45 3.33 -2.83 2.21
CA LEU A 45 3.76 -1.54 1.66
C LEU A 45 3.09 -0.42 2.46
N ILE A 46 3.85 0.57 2.92
CA ILE A 46 3.33 1.81 3.50
C ILE A 46 3.53 2.95 2.50
N CYS A 47 2.45 3.42 1.87
CA CYS A 47 2.48 4.61 1.03
C CYS A 47 2.67 5.88 1.87
N GLY A 48 2.07 5.92 3.06
CA GLY A 48 2.25 6.97 4.07
C GLY A 48 0.92 7.58 4.51
N ALA A 49 0.74 7.72 5.83
CA ALA A 49 -0.51 8.17 6.45
C ALA A 49 -0.93 9.60 6.09
N SER A 50 -0.01 10.42 5.60
CA SER A 50 -0.27 11.77 5.10
C SER A 50 0.14 11.96 3.63
N PHE A 51 0.50 10.89 2.91
CA PHE A 51 0.90 11.00 1.51
C PHE A 51 -0.34 10.98 0.60
N GLN A 52 -0.52 12.00 -0.25
CA GLN A 52 -1.72 12.22 -1.07
C GLN A 52 -1.38 12.43 -2.56
N HIS A 53 -0.20 11.98 -3.01
CA HIS A 53 0.16 12.04 -4.42
C HIS A 53 -0.49 10.87 -5.16
N LEU A 54 -1.70 11.09 -5.68
CA LEU A 54 -2.54 10.03 -6.25
C LEU A 54 -1.84 9.19 -7.36
N PRO A 55 -1.20 9.80 -8.39
CA PRO A 55 -0.44 9.03 -9.38
C PRO A 55 0.62 8.10 -8.79
N ALA A 56 1.40 8.60 -7.81
CA ALA A 56 2.44 7.82 -7.17
C ALA A 56 1.84 6.67 -6.35
N ILE A 57 0.79 6.93 -5.56
CA ILE A 57 0.11 5.91 -4.75
C ILE A 57 -0.43 4.79 -5.64
N ARG A 58 -1.15 5.16 -6.70
CA ARG A 58 -1.71 4.22 -7.66
C ARG A 58 -0.65 3.32 -8.29
N ASN A 59 0.47 3.90 -8.74
CA ASN A 59 1.55 3.17 -9.39
C ASN A 59 2.40 2.34 -8.42
N LEU A 60 2.63 2.82 -7.19
CA LEU A 60 3.25 2.05 -6.11
C LEU A 60 2.39 0.82 -5.78
N THR A 61 1.09 1.00 -5.63
CA THR A 61 0.13 -0.08 -5.36
C THR A 61 0.18 -1.13 -6.46
N LEU A 62 0.13 -0.72 -7.74
CA LEU A 62 0.25 -1.64 -8.87
C LEU A 62 1.56 -2.45 -8.82
N ALA A 63 2.71 -1.78 -8.70
CA ALA A 63 4.01 -2.44 -8.75
C ALA A 63 4.21 -3.43 -7.59
N TYR A 64 3.83 -3.05 -6.37
CA TYR A 64 3.97 -3.92 -5.20
C TYR A 64 2.91 -5.01 -5.13
N ALA A 65 1.70 -4.80 -5.66
CA ALA A 65 0.72 -5.87 -5.82
C ALA A 65 1.25 -6.96 -6.76
N LEU A 66 1.77 -6.58 -7.93
CA LEU A 66 2.40 -7.51 -8.88
C LEU A 66 3.67 -8.18 -8.32
N ALA A 67 4.37 -7.52 -7.39
CA ALA A 67 5.51 -8.10 -6.71
C ALA A 67 5.14 -9.10 -5.60
N GLY A 68 3.87 -9.17 -5.19
CA GLY A 68 3.37 -10.11 -4.16
C GLY A 68 3.28 -9.52 -2.75
N ALA A 69 3.06 -8.21 -2.60
CA ALA A 69 2.71 -7.63 -1.31
C ALA A 69 1.40 -8.23 -0.76
N ASP A 70 1.27 -8.33 0.57
CA ASP A 70 0.04 -8.81 1.22
C ASP A 70 -0.89 -7.69 1.64
N CYS A 71 -0.33 -6.50 1.84
CA CYS A 71 -1.06 -5.33 2.29
C CYS A 71 -0.46 -4.05 1.71
N VAL A 72 -1.33 -3.13 1.32
CA VAL A 72 -0.98 -1.78 0.90
C VAL A 72 -1.69 -0.81 1.83
N ASP A 73 -0.91 0.02 2.49
CA ASP A 73 -1.37 0.93 3.53
C ASP A 73 -1.22 2.39 3.09
N VAL A 74 -2.33 3.12 3.15
CA VAL A 74 -2.48 4.44 2.57
C VAL A 74 -3.12 5.42 3.55
N ALA A 75 -3.03 6.71 3.26
CA ALA A 75 -3.75 7.73 4.03
C ALA A 75 -5.26 7.46 4.00
N ALA A 76 -5.95 7.65 5.13
CA ALA A 76 -7.40 7.56 5.21
C ALA A 76 -8.07 8.80 4.59
N ASP A 77 -8.00 8.86 3.26
CA ASP A 77 -8.55 9.91 2.41
C ASP A 77 -9.27 9.22 1.22
N PRO A 78 -10.53 9.56 0.90
CA PRO A 78 -11.29 8.87 -0.15
C PRO A 78 -10.59 8.85 -1.51
N ALA A 79 -9.94 9.95 -1.90
CA ALA A 79 -9.24 10.02 -3.19
C ALA A 79 -8.00 9.12 -3.21
N VAL A 80 -7.31 9.01 -2.06
CA VAL A 80 -6.16 8.12 -1.89
C VAL A 80 -6.58 6.65 -1.92
N ILE A 81 -7.67 6.30 -1.22
CA ILE A 81 -8.26 4.94 -1.26
C ILE A 81 -8.62 4.57 -2.70
N HIS A 82 -9.31 5.47 -3.42
CA HIS A 82 -9.69 5.24 -4.80
C HIS A 82 -8.47 5.02 -5.72
N ALA A 83 -7.44 5.87 -5.62
CA ALA A 83 -6.22 5.72 -6.39
C ALA A 83 -5.51 4.37 -6.12
N ALA A 84 -5.51 3.90 -4.87
CA ALA A 84 -4.98 2.59 -4.54
C ALA A 84 -5.84 1.46 -5.14
N GLN A 85 -7.17 1.53 -5.02
CA GLN A 85 -8.09 0.58 -5.64
C GLN A 85 -7.89 0.50 -7.16
N GLU A 86 -7.72 1.64 -7.85
CA GLU A 86 -7.40 1.65 -9.29
C GLU A 86 -6.11 0.89 -9.61
N GLY A 87 -5.07 1.05 -8.78
CA GLY A 87 -3.81 0.31 -8.91
C GLY A 87 -3.99 -1.20 -8.72
N LEU A 88 -4.83 -1.62 -7.76
CA LEU A 88 -5.18 -3.03 -7.54
C LEU A 88 -5.99 -3.60 -8.72
N GLN A 89 -6.94 -2.84 -9.25
CA GLN A 89 -7.70 -3.24 -10.44
C GLN A 89 -6.81 -3.36 -11.67
N ALA A 90 -5.80 -2.51 -11.82
CA ALA A 90 -4.80 -2.64 -12.87
C ALA A 90 -3.95 -3.92 -12.70
N ALA A 91 -3.57 -4.26 -11.47
CA ALA A 91 -2.85 -5.50 -11.18
C ALA A 91 -3.70 -6.72 -11.57
N LEU A 92 -4.99 -6.72 -11.23
CA LEU A 92 -5.93 -7.79 -11.60
C LEU A 92 -6.02 -7.96 -13.12
N ARG A 93 -6.15 -6.87 -13.88
CA ARG A 93 -6.16 -6.91 -15.36
C ARG A 93 -4.87 -7.46 -15.97
N LEU A 94 -3.76 -7.35 -15.26
CA LEU A 94 -2.45 -7.90 -15.67
C LEU A 94 -2.21 -9.33 -15.18
N GLY A 95 -3.25 -10.01 -14.67
CA GLY A 95 -3.17 -11.41 -14.24
C GLY A 95 -2.71 -11.59 -12.79
N CYS A 96 -2.82 -10.57 -11.94
CA CYS A 96 -2.60 -10.75 -10.51
C CYS A 96 -3.78 -11.46 -9.86
N ASP A 97 -3.65 -12.76 -9.62
CA ASP A 97 -4.72 -13.60 -9.05
C ASP A 97 -4.99 -13.32 -7.56
N ARG A 98 -4.04 -12.67 -6.86
CA ARG A 98 -4.16 -12.36 -5.43
C ARG A 98 -3.78 -10.91 -5.15
N LEU A 99 -4.78 -10.11 -4.85
CA LEU A 99 -4.56 -8.71 -4.47
C LEU A 99 -4.17 -8.60 -2.99
N PRO A 100 -3.25 -7.68 -2.64
CA PRO A 100 -3.04 -7.29 -1.25
C PRO A 100 -4.32 -6.73 -0.64
N TRP A 101 -4.44 -6.82 0.67
CA TRP A 101 -5.44 -6.07 1.43
C TRP A 101 -5.15 -4.57 1.35
N LEU A 102 -6.21 -3.78 1.20
CA LEU A 102 -6.12 -2.33 1.31
C LEU A 102 -6.30 -1.93 2.77
N MET A 103 -5.35 -1.19 3.30
CA MET A 103 -5.33 -0.70 4.67
C MET A 103 -5.29 0.83 4.69
N VAL A 104 -5.90 1.42 5.72
CA VAL A 104 -5.74 2.84 6.02
C VAL A 104 -5.23 3.08 7.44
N SER A 105 -4.39 4.09 7.60
CA SER A 105 -3.86 4.52 8.90
C SER A 105 -4.71 5.63 9.53
N LEU A 106 -5.00 5.49 10.82
CA LEU A 106 -5.62 6.48 11.71
C LEU A 106 -4.71 6.77 12.90
N ASN A 107 -4.85 7.91 13.56
CA ASN A 107 -4.10 8.27 14.77
C ASN A 107 -5.02 8.72 15.91
N ASP A 108 -4.63 8.40 17.14
CA ASP A 108 -5.37 8.80 18.35
C ASP A 108 -4.94 10.17 18.92
N GLY A 109 -3.91 10.79 18.34
CA GLY A 109 -3.38 12.08 18.76
C GLY A 109 -2.22 12.53 17.88
N GLU A 110 -1.42 13.51 18.34
CA GLU A 110 -0.25 13.97 17.58
C GLU A 110 0.69 12.82 17.25
N ASP A 111 1.03 12.70 15.97
CA ASP A 111 1.88 11.64 15.46
C ASP A 111 2.71 12.18 14.26
N PRO A 112 4.01 11.87 14.19
CA PRO A 112 4.88 12.40 13.15
C PRO A 112 4.55 11.93 11.72
N HIS A 113 3.77 10.86 11.54
CA HIS A 113 3.28 10.37 10.25
C HIS A 113 2.07 11.17 9.74
N PHE A 114 1.36 11.85 10.65
CA PHE A 114 0.12 12.58 10.41
C PHE A 114 0.37 14.09 10.45
N ARG A 115 1.41 14.55 9.76
CA ARG A 115 1.74 15.97 9.65
C ARG A 115 2.37 16.30 8.31
N LYS A 116 2.35 17.58 7.95
CA LYS A 116 3.00 18.11 6.74
C LYS A 116 3.87 19.30 7.11
N ALA A 117 4.94 19.52 6.33
CA ALA A 117 5.72 20.74 6.45
C ALA A 117 4.93 21.93 5.91
N VAL A 118 5.09 23.10 6.53
CA VAL A 118 4.50 24.37 6.07
C VAL A 118 5.53 25.49 6.25
N PHE A 119 5.55 26.45 5.32
CA PHE A 119 6.30 27.69 5.42
C PHE A 119 5.72 28.72 4.43
N ASP A 120 6.06 30.00 4.63
CA ASP A 120 5.72 31.07 3.71
C ASP A 120 6.87 31.29 2.72
N PRO A 121 6.73 30.96 1.42
CA PRO A 121 7.78 31.14 0.44
C PRO A 121 8.22 32.60 0.29
N ALA A 122 7.34 33.58 0.54
CA ALA A 122 7.67 35.00 0.44
C ALA A 122 8.66 35.48 1.53
N ARG A 123 8.78 34.71 2.62
CA ARG A 123 9.75 34.98 3.70
C ARG A 123 11.10 34.30 3.46
N CYS A 124 11.24 33.51 2.40
CA CYS A 124 12.51 32.89 2.04
C CYS A 124 13.43 33.94 1.41
N PRO A 125 14.66 34.16 1.95
CA PRO A 125 15.62 35.05 1.32
C PRO A 125 15.92 34.63 -0.13
N ALA A 126 16.06 35.61 -1.03
CA ALA A 126 16.34 35.33 -2.44
C ALA A 126 17.70 34.64 -2.65
N ASP A 127 18.65 34.87 -1.75
CA ASP A 127 19.99 34.26 -1.69
C ASP A 127 20.04 32.96 -0.87
N CYS A 128 18.89 32.45 -0.41
CA CYS A 128 18.83 31.19 0.32
C CYS A 128 19.29 30.03 -0.58
N PRO A 129 20.22 29.16 -0.13
CA PRO A 129 20.62 27.98 -0.89
C PRO A 129 19.54 26.89 -0.97
N ARG A 130 18.38 27.10 -0.32
CA ARG A 130 17.20 26.22 -0.33
C ARG A 130 17.52 24.73 -0.05
N PRO A 131 18.30 24.38 0.99
CA PRO A 131 18.65 22.98 1.28
C PRO A 131 17.43 22.11 1.58
N CYS A 132 16.32 22.71 1.99
CA CYS A 132 15.03 22.05 2.21
C CYS A 132 14.42 21.44 0.93
N GLU A 133 14.71 22.01 -0.24
CA GLU A 133 14.26 21.48 -1.54
C GLU A 133 15.03 20.19 -1.87
N THR A 134 16.36 20.25 -1.90
CA THR A 134 17.23 19.12 -2.26
C THR A 134 17.09 17.92 -1.32
N ILE A 135 16.89 18.15 -0.02
CA ILE A 135 16.77 17.06 0.96
C ILE A 135 15.40 16.35 0.92
N CYS A 136 14.39 16.94 0.29
CA CYS A 136 13.03 16.44 0.32
C CYS A 136 12.89 15.20 -0.58
N PRO A 137 12.74 13.98 -0.01
CA PRO A 137 12.71 12.76 -0.82
C PRO A 137 11.46 12.62 -1.68
N ALA A 138 10.40 13.38 -1.36
CA ALA A 138 9.16 13.41 -2.16
C ALA A 138 9.12 14.58 -3.15
N GLN A 139 10.20 15.38 -3.25
CA GLN A 139 10.25 16.60 -4.06
C GLN A 139 9.01 17.48 -3.81
N ALA A 140 8.64 17.60 -2.53
CA ALA A 140 7.43 18.28 -2.08
C ALA A 140 7.68 19.74 -1.76
N ILE A 141 8.90 20.23 -1.93
CA ILE A 141 9.28 21.64 -1.78
C ILE A 141 9.83 22.05 -3.13
N THR A 142 9.29 23.13 -3.69
CA THR A 142 9.71 23.69 -4.98
C THR A 142 9.74 25.20 -4.85
N PHE A 143 10.62 25.84 -5.62
CA PHE A 143 10.58 27.28 -5.83
C PHE A 143 10.53 27.56 -7.33
N ASP A 144 9.71 28.54 -7.70
CA ASP A 144 9.55 29.03 -9.08
C ASP A 144 9.26 27.91 -10.08
N ARG A 145 8.33 27.02 -9.74
CA ARG A 145 7.98 25.85 -10.55
C ARG A 145 7.57 26.29 -11.96
N SER A 146 8.27 25.82 -12.98
CA SER A 146 8.16 26.35 -14.35
C SER A 146 6.75 26.29 -14.95
N ALA A 147 5.92 25.34 -14.53
CA ALA A 147 4.57 25.14 -15.05
C ALA A 147 3.57 26.22 -14.59
N ASP A 148 3.70 26.73 -13.36
CA ASP A 148 2.69 27.59 -12.74
C ASP A 148 3.24 28.68 -11.80
N GLY A 149 4.56 28.84 -11.74
CA GLY A 149 5.24 29.78 -10.84
C GLY A 149 5.11 29.43 -9.36
N HIS A 150 4.67 28.20 -9.01
CA HIS A 150 4.47 27.82 -7.62
C HIS A 150 5.78 27.80 -6.83
N SER A 151 5.75 28.41 -5.65
CA SER A 151 6.79 28.33 -4.63
C SER A 151 6.16 27.88 -3.32
N GLY A 152 6.81 26.95 -2.61
CA GLY A 152 6.32 26.44 -1.32
C GLY A 152 6.28 24.92 -1.22
N VAL A 153 5.45 24.43 -0.31
CA VAL A 153 5.23 23.00 -0.12
C VAL A 153 4.06 22.52 -0.99
N ILE A 154 4.32 21.54 -1.87
CA ILE A 154 3.30 20.77 -2.57
C ILE A 154 2.67 19.80 -1.55
N ALA A 155 1.58 20.24 -0.93
CA ALA A 155 0.96 19.54 0.19
C ALA A 155 0.65 18.06 -0.11
N SER A 156 0.18 17.73 -1.32
CA SER A 156 -0.13 16.35 -1.71
C SER A 156 1.08 15.42 -1.72
N ARG A 157 2.28 15.93 -1.98
CA ARG A 157 3.54 15.16 -2.00
C ARG A 157 4.20 15.06 -0.63
N CYS A 158 3.98 16.05 0.24
CA CYS A 158 4.59 16.05 1.57
C CYS A 158 3.95 14.97 2.46
N TYR A 159 4.78 14.02 2.92
CA TYR A 159 4.37 12.98 3.88
C TYR A 159 4.93 13.20 5.30
N GLY A 160 5.42 14.41 5.61
CA GLY A 160 5.79 14.76 6.98
C GLY A 160 7.13 14.25 7.51
N CYS A 161 8.04 13.77 6.65
CA CYS A 161 9.33 13.19 7.07
C CYS A 161 10.19 14.07 7.98
N GLY A 162 9.99 15.38 7.91
CA GLY A 162 10.62 16.35 8.79
C GLY A 162 12.09 16.69 8.47
N ARG A 163 12.68 16.14 7.41
CA ARG A 163 14.09 16.40 7.04
C ARG A 163 14.40 17.86 6.74
N CYS A 164 13.40 18.59 6.23
CA CYS A 164 13.52 20.00 5.91
C CYS A 164 13.58 20.91 7.15
N LEU A 165 12.99 20.50 8.28
CA LEU A 165 12.87 21.33 9.48
C LEU A 165 14.22 21.84 10.00
N PRO A 166 15.20 20.96 10.30
CA PRO A 166 16.47 21.42 10.87
C PRO A 166 17.38 22.10 9.85
N LEU A 167 17.05 22.06 8.55
CA LEU A 167 17.91 22.53 7.47
C LEU A 167 17.58 23.94 6.99
N CYS A 168 16.41 24.48 7.35
CA CYS A 168 16.05 25.85 6.98
C CYS A 168 16.95 26.86 7.71
N PRO A 169 17.76 27.68 7.00
CA PRO A 169 18.71 28.60 7.65
C PRO A 169 18.03 29.65 8.56
N ILE A 170 16.83 30.08 8.18
CA ILE A 170 16.02 31.04 8.94
C ILE A 170 14.96 30.37 9.82
N GLN A 171 14.99 29.04 9.94
CA GLN A 171 14.14 28.23 10.83
C GLN A 171 12.62 28.47 10.68
N GLN A 172 12.14 28.81 9.49
CA GLN A 172 10.72 29.13 9.27
C GLN A 172 9.83 27.91 9.03
N ILE A 173 10.41 26.74 8.73
CA ILE A 173 9.63 25.55 8.39
C ILE A 173 9.08 24.91 9.67
N THR A 174 7.76 24.83 9.77
CA THR A 174 7.05 24.16 10.88
C THR A 174 6.24 22.98 10.35
N THR A 175 5.52 22.28 11.24
CA THR A 175 4.60 21.20 10.85
C THR A 175 3.17 21.49 11.22
N GLN A 176 2.25 21.13 10.34
CA GLN A 176 0.81 21.13 10.59
C GLN A 176 0.29 19.69 10.63
N ALA A 177 -0.43 19.33 11.69
CA ALA A 177 -1.05 18.02 11.83
C ALA A 177 -2.19 17.82 10.81
N THR A 178 -2.35 16.59 10.35
CA THR A 178 -3.47 16.13 9.53
C THR A 178 -4.31 15.19 10.38
N ALA A 179 -5.59 15.49 10.57
CA ALA A 179 -6.48 14.65 11.36
C ALA A 179 -7.74 14.31 10.56
N ILE A 180 -8.28 13.14 10.80
CA ILE A 180 -9.54 12.70 10.21
C ILE A 180 -10.66 12.97 11.21
N THR A 181 -11.76 13.51 10.71
CA THR A 181 -12.95 13.70 11.53
C THR A 181 -13.53 12.33 11.91
N PRO A 182 -13.78 12.04 13.20
CA PRO A 182 -14.28 10.72 13.61
C PRO A 182 -15.56 10.26 12.90
N GLY A 183 -16.44 11.19 12.52
CA GLY A 183 -17.66 10.89 11.77
C GLY A 183 -17.44 10.32 10.35
N MET A 184 -16.25 10.48 9.77
CA MET A 184 -15.90 9.93 8.45
C MET A 184 -15.37 8.48 8.53
N ILE A 185 -14.91 8.04 9.71
CA ILE A 185 -14.24 6.74 9.87
C ILE A 185 -15.12 5.57 9.40
N PRO A 186 -16.41 5.46 9.75
CA PRO A 186 -17.23 4.32 9.30
C PRO A 186 -17.35 4.22 7.78
N ALA A 187 -17.44 5.35 7.07
CA ALA A 187 -17.52 5.39 5.62
C ALA A 187 -16.19 4.94 4.99
N LEU A 188 -15.06 5.44 5.48
CA LEU A 188 -13.73 5.04 5.02
C LEU A 188 -13.48 3.55 5.24
N LEU A 189 -13.84 3.02 6.41
CA LEU A 189 -13.68 1.60 6.73
C LEU A 189 -14.58 0.68 5.91
N ALA A 190 -15.63 1.19 5.26
CA ALA A 190 -16.46 0.40 4.36
C ALA A 190 -15.79 0.10 3.01
N GLU A 191 -14.72 0.84 2.66
CA GLU A 191 -14.01 0.77 1.37
C GLU A 191 -12.66 0.05 1.43
N VAL A 192 -12.27 -0.43 2.61
CA VAL A 192 -10.95 -1.02 2.87
C VAL A 192 -11.07 -2.36 3.59
N ASP A 193 -10.00 -3.15 3.54
CA ASP A 193 -9.93 -4.47 4.17
C ASP A 193 -9.45 -4.41 5.61
N ALA A 194 -8.60 -3.44 5.95
CA ALA A 194 -7.90 -3.38 7.23
C ALA A 194 -7.69 -1.95 7.72
N VAL A 195 -7.41 -1.81 9.00
CA VAL A 195 -7.08 -0.52 9.62
C VAL A 195 -5.77 -0.63 10.39
N GLU A 196 -5.00 0.44 10.35
CA GLU A 196 -3.90 0.69 11.27
C GLU A 196 -4.25 1.83 12.22
N ILE A 197 -3.96 1.65 13.51
CA ILE A 197 -4.15 2.66 14.53
C ILE A 197 -2.79 3.03 15.12
N HIS A 198 -2.39 4.27 14.89
CA HIS A 198 -1.25 4.89 15.52
C HIS A 198 -1.60 5.37 16.92
N THR A 199 -0.73 5.03 17.86
CA THR A 199 -0.87 5.37 19.27
C THR A 199 0.50 5.49 19.95
N GLN A 200 0.51 5.92 21.21
CA GLN A 200 1.71 5.94 22.04
C GLN A 200 1.36 5.60 23.49
N VAL A 201 2.35 5.11 24.23
CA VAL A 201 2.21 4.87 25.68
C VAL A 201 1.60 6.08 26.37
N GLY A 202 0.60 5.82 27.22
CA GLY A 202 -0.10 6.85 27.99
C GLY A 202 -1.36 7.42 27.34
N ARG A 203 -1.68 7.03 26.10
CA ARG A 203 -2.87 7.50 25.36
C ARG A 203 -4.07 6.56 25.40
N LEU A 204 -4.27 5.82 26.49
CA LEU A 204 -5.37 4.85 26.55
C LEU A 204 -6.74 5.52 26.35
N SER A 205 -6.94 6.72 26.89
CA SER A 205 -8.19 7.47 26.78
C SER A 205 -8.47 7.90 25.34
N GLU A 206 -7.46 8.42 24.65
CA GLU A 206 -7.48 8.83 23.25
C GLU A 206 -7.77 7.64 22.35
N PHE A 207 -7.04 6.54 22.56
CA PHE A 207 -7.23 5.29 21.83
C PHE A 207 -8.67 4.78 21.96
N ARG A 208 -9.23 4.80 23.18
CA ARG A 208 -10.63 4.37 23.42
C ARG A 208 -11.63 5.22 22.64
N ARG A 209 -11.44 6.54 22.60
CA ARG A 209 -12.31 7.44 21.81
C ARG A 209 -12.23 7.13 20.32
N LEU A 210 -11.03 6.88 19.80
CA LEU A 210 -10.86 6.49 18.39
C LEU A 210 -11.50 5.12 18.10
N TRP A 211 -11.27 4.14 18.97
CA TRP A 211 -11.83 2.79 18.81
C TRP A 211 -13.36 2.79 18.83
N GLN A 212 -14.01 3.66 19.60
CA GLN A 212 -15.47 3.81 19.57
C GLN A 212 -16.01 4.18 18.18
N ALA A 213 -15.25 4.92 17.37
CA ALA A 213 -15.61 5.23 15.98
C ALA A 213 -15.32 4.06 15.01
N ILE A 214 -14.37 3.19 15.34
CA ILE A 214 -13.96 2.03 14.53
C ILE A 214 -14.83 0.80 14.81
N ALA A 215 -15.17 0.56 16.07
CA ALA A 215 -15.84 -0.64 16.57
C ALA A 215 -17.11 -1.03 15.79
N PRO A 216 -17.99 -0.08 15.35
CA PRO A 216 -19.17 -0.43 14.56
C PRO A 216 -18.84 -1.11 13.22
N ALA A 217 -17.67 -0.87 12.64
CA ALA A 217 -17.20 -1.45 11.38
C ALA A 217 -16.20 -2.61 11.58
N ALA A 218 -15.74 -2.86 12.81
CA ALA A 218 -14.63 -3.77 13.10
C ALA A 218 -14.88 -5.22 12.67
N SER A 219 -16.14 -5.68 12.65
CA SER A 219 -16.51 -7.02 12.20
C SER A 219 -16.32 -7.26 10.70
N ARG A 220 -16.22 -6.20 9.90
CA ARG A 220 -15.95 -6.26 8.45
C ARG A 220 -14.46 -6.24 8.13
N LEU A 221 -13.62 -5.79 9.07
CA LEU A 221 -12.19 -5.72 8.89
C LEU A 221 -11.58 -7.12 8.89
N ARG A 222 -10.63 -7.34 8.00
CA ARG A 222 -9.81 -8.54 7.89
C ARG A 222 -8.61 -8.50 8.82
N LEU A 223 -8.20 -7.32 9.30
CA LEU A 223 -7.06 -7.13 10.18
C LEU A 223 -7.11 -5.76 10.88
N VAL A 224 -6.65 -5.72 12.13
CA VAL A 224 -6.37 -4.48 12.87
C VAL A 224 -4.88 -4.45 13.21
N ALA A 225 -4.17 -3.42 12.77
CA ALA A 225 -2.79 -3.16 13.15
C ALA A 225 -2.73 -2.06 14.21
N ILE A 226 -1.97 -2.27 15.28
CA ILE A 226 -1.68 -1.25 16.29
C ILE A 226 -0.21 -0.86 16.12
N SER A 227 0.02 0.38 15.70
CA SER A 227 1.35 0.96 15.49
C SER A 227 1.73 1.79 16.71
N CYS A 228 2.79 1.39 17.40
CA CYS A 228 3.23 2.06 18.63
C CYS A 228 4.77 2.09 18.70
N PRO A 229 5.38 3.26 18.99
CA PRO A 229 6.82 3.37 19.20
C PRO A 229 7.24 2.76 20.55
N ASP A 230 8.55 2.64 20.77
CA ASP A 230 9.07 2.21 22.07
C ASP A 230 8.79 3.26 23.16
N GLY A 231 8.64 2.79 24.40
CA GLY A 231 8.39 3.63 25.56
C GLY A 231 8.37 2.82 26.86
N ASP A 232 8.48 3.54 27.97
CA ASP A 232 8.35 2.97 29.31
C ASP A 232 6.95 2.41 29.52
N GLY A 233 6.81 1.18 30.05
CA GLY A 233 5.49 0.56 30.22
C GLY A 233 4.79 0.10 28.94
N LEU A 234 5.47 0.09 27.78
CA LEU A 234 4.91 -0.31 26.48
C LEU A 234 4.11 -1.63 26.55
N ILE A 235 4.64 -2.67 27.16
CA ILE A 235 4.00 -4.00 27.14
C ILE A 235 2.67 -3.99 27.90
N ASP A 236 2.60 -3.33 29.05
CA ASP A 236 1.36 -3.22 29.82
C ASP A 236 0.34 -2.32 29.11
N TYR A 237 0.82 -1.31 28.40
CA TYR A 237 0.00 -0.48 27.53
C TYR A 237 -0.63 -1.31 26.40
N LEU A 238 0.18 -2.05 25.62
CA LEU A 238 -0.33 -2.90 24.53
C LEU A 238 -1.31 -3.98 25.03
N ARG A 239 -1.04 -4.58 26.20
CA ARG A 239 -1.98 -5.53 26.83
C ARG A 239 -3.32 -4.85 27.14
N SER A 240 -3.29 -3.65 27.71
CA SER A 240 -4.49 -2.87 27.99
C SER A 240 -5.29 -2.50 26.74
N LEU A 241 -4.60 -2.26 25.61
CA LEU A 241 -5.26 -2.06 24.31
C LEU A 241 -5.95 -3.33 23.84
N TYR A 242 -5.25 -4.47 23.90
CA TYR A 242 -5.81 -5.76 23.48
C TYR A 242 -7.07 -6.13 24.27
N ASP A 243 -7.01 -6.04 25.60
CA ASP A 243 -8.13 -6.35 26.50
C ASP A 243 -9.35 -5.46 26.21
N TYR A 244 -9.12 -4.24 25.70
CA TYR A 244 -10.18 -3.32 25.33
C TYR A 244 -10.80 -3.60 23.95
N ILE A 245 -9.98 -3.93 22.94
CA ILE A 245 -10.48 -4.15 21.57
C ILE A 245 -10.97 -5.57 21.32
N SER A 246 -10.55 -6.53 22.15
CA SER A 246 -10.91 -7.95 22.04
C SER A 246 -11.21 -8.57 23.41
N PRO A 247 -12.16 -8.02 24.18
CA PRO A 247 -12.52 -8.57 25.48
C PRO A 247 -13.12 -9.99 25.37
N PRO A 248 -13.04 -10.83 26.41
CA PRO A 248 -13.56 -12.19 26.37
C PRO A 248 -15.05 -12.30 26.01
N SER A 249 -15.86 -11.29 26.33
CA SER A 249 -17.29 -11.24 26.02
C SER A 249 -17.60 -10.91 24.56
N ALA A 250 -16.66 -10.29 23.85
CA ALA A 250 -16.82 -9.86 22.46
C ALA A 250 -15.43 -9.81 21.79
N PRO A 251 -14.81 -10.97 21.51
CA PRO A 251 -13.49 -11.01 20.91
C PRO A 251 -13.50 -10.42 19.50
N LEU A 252 -12.39 -9.78 19.13
CA LEU A 252 -12.23 -9.24 17.78
C LEU A 252 -12.21 -10.40 16.76
N ALA A 253 -13.00 -10.26 15.69
CA ALA A 253 -13.17 -11.33 14.70
C ALA A 253 -11.96 -11.51 13.75
N CYS A 254 -11.05 -10.53 13.73
CA CYS A 254 -9.88 -10.52 12.87
C CYS A 254 -8.56 -10.50 13.67
N PRO A 255 -7.44 -10.94 13.07
CA PRO A 255 -6.14 -10.90 13.72
C PRO A 255 -5.70 -9.47 14.05
N VAL A 256 -4.98 -9.36 15.17
CA VAL A 256 -4.25 -8.15 15.57
C VAL A 256 -2.80 -8.25 15.12
N VAL A 257 -2.27 -7.19 14.54
CA VAL A 257 -0.84 -6.99 14.28
C VAL A 257 -0.29 -5.91 15.20
N TRP A 258 0.72 -6.25 15.99
CA TRP A 258 1.54 -5.30 16.71
C TRP A 258 2.62 -4.78 15.77
N GLN A 259 2.39 -3.61 15.19
CA GLN A 259 3.37 -2.93 14.36
C GLN A 259 4.34 -2.16 15.25
N THR A 260 5.60 -2.62 15.30
CA THR A 260 6.64 -1.99 16.11
C THR A 260 7.31 -0.86 15.35
N ASP A 261 6.92 0.39 15.62
CA ASP A 261 7.44 1.58 14.95
C ASP A 261 8.77 2.04 15.58
N GLY A 262 9.86 1.37 15.22
CA GLY A 262 11.15 1.53 15.92
C GLY A 262 11.79 2.90 15.73
N ARG A 263 12.04 3.29 14.48
CA ARG A 263 12.53 4.62 14.11
C ARG A 263 11.66 5.19 12.96
N PRO A 264 10.66 6.02 13.27
CA PRO A 264 9.72 6.57 12.29
C PRO A 264 10.40 7.14 11.04
N MET A 265 9.81 6.90 9.87
CA MET A 265 10.15 7.56 8.58
C MET A 265 11.66 7.56 8.20
N SER A 266 12.41 6.53 8.58
CA SER A 266 13.88 6.52 8.49
C SER A 266 14.50 5.39 7.68
N GLY A 267 13.71 4.55 7.00
CA GLY A 267 14.20 3.36 6.30
C GLY A 267 15.28 3.63 5.24
N ASP A 268 15.22 4.81 4.62
CA ASP A 268 16.13 5.28 3.56
C ASP A 268 17.32 6.11 4.09
N ILE A 269 17.50 6.23 5.41
CA ILE A 269 18.60 6.99 6.05
C ILE A 269 19.82 6.10 6.41
N GLY A 270 19.68 4.77 6.31
CA GLY A 270 20.79 3.81 6.46
C GLY A 270 20.58 2.74 7.54
N ASP A 271 21.58 1.86 7.70
CA ASP A 271 21.49 0.59 8.42
C ASP A 271 21.14 0.73 9.92
N GLY A 272 21.50 1.85 10.54
CA GLY A 272 21.22 2.13 11.95
C GLY A 272 19.71 2.12 12.27
N ALA A 273 18.86 2.43 11.29
CA ALA A 273 17.41 2.43 11.45
C ALA A 273 16.84 1.02 11.69
N THR A 274 17.40 -0.01 11.05
CA THR A 274 16.96 -1.41 11.20
C THR A 274 17.17 -1.94 12.62
N ARG A 275 18.21 -1.46 13.34
CA ARG A 275 18.52 -1.95 14.70
C ARG A 275 17.42 -1.61 15.70
N ALA A 276 16.88 -0.39 15.62
CA ALA A 276 15.84 0.08 16.54
C ALA A 276 14.56 -0.74 16.39
N THR A 277 14.09 -0.95 15.15
CA THR A 277 12.89 -1.74 14.88
C THR A 277 13.04 -3.21 15.26
N VAL A 278 14.18 -3.84 14.97
CA VAL A 278 14.42 -5.23 15.37
C VAL A 278 14.41 -5.39 16.89
N LYS A 279 15.06 -4.46 17.63
CA LYS A 279 15.07 -4.50 19.11
C LYS A 279 13.67 -4.36 19.70
N LEU A 280 12.87 -3.42 19.17
CA LEU A 280 11.49 -3.24 19.60
C LEU A 280 10.64 -4.47 19.26
N GLY A 281 10.81 -5.04 18.07
CA GLY A 281 10.21 -6.30 17.66
C GLY A 281 10.48 -7.44 18.64
N GLN A 282 11.74 -7.62 19.04
CA GLN A 282 12.12 -8.63 20.04
C GLN A 282 11.46 -8.38 21.39
N LYS A 283 11.40 -7.13 21.85
CA LYS A 283 10.73 -6.74 23.11
C LYS A 283 9.25 -7.12 23.10
N VAL A 284 8.53 -6.78 22.03
CA VAL A 284 7.09 -7.10 21.89
C VAL A 284 6.85 -8.59 21.69
N LEU A 285 7.71 -9.26 20.91
CA LEU A 285 7.64 -10.70 20.68
C LEU A 285 7.82 -11.50 21.98
N ALA A 286 8.79 -11.09 22.82
CA ALA A 286 9.05 -11.73 24.11
C ALA A 286 7.89 -11.59 25.11
N ALA A 287 7.02 -10.60 24.93
CA ALA A 287 5.87 -10.38 25.80
C ALA A 287 4.73 -11.39 25.59
N GLY A 288 4.72 -12.14 24.47
CA GLY A 288 3.72 -13.17 24.19
C GLY A 288 2.29 -12.63 24.11
N LEU A 289 2.10 -11.39 23.66
CA LEU A 289 0.77 -10.81 23.45
C LEU A 289 0.01 -11.59 22.37
N PRO A 290 -1.32 -11.74 22.48
CA PRO A 290 -2.10 -12.31 21.39
C PRO A 290 -1.98 -11.47 20.11
N GLY A 291 -1.93 -12.13 18.96
CA GLY A 291 -1.69 -11.50 17.67
C GLY A 291 -0.28 -11.74 17.12
N TYR A 292 0.09 -10.96 16.11
CA TYR A 292 1.33 -11.13 15.34
C TYR A 292 2.22 -9.90 15.47
N VAL A 293 3.55 -10.09 15.52
CA VAL A 293 4.50 -8.97 15.57
C VAL A 293 5.01 -8.65 14.16
N GLN A 294 4.88 -7.40 13.74
CA GLN A 294 5.40 -6.89 12.47
C GLN A 294 6.36 -5.74 12.70
N LEU A 295 7.53 -5.77 12.04
CA LEU A 295 8.46 -4.64 12.08
C LEU A 295 8.02 -3.49 11.19
N ALA A 296 8.10 -2.25 11.70
CA ALA A 296 8.00 -1.01 10.92
C ALA A 296 8.96 0.04 11.49
N GLY A 297 8.98 1.25 10.93
CA GLY A 297 9.83 2.33 11.43
C GLY A 297 11.32 2.02 11.31
N GLY A 298 11.92 2.33 10.14
CA GLY A 298 13.36 2.11 9.91
C GLY A 298 13.70 0.79 9.21
N THR A 299 12.69 0.13 8.67
CA THR A 299 12.81 -1.08 7.85
C THR A 299 13.37 -0.75 6.46
N ASN A 300 14.30 -1.58 5.98
CA ASN A 300 14.97 -1.44 4.68
C ASN A 300 15.60 -2.78 4.23
N ARG A 301 16.40 -2.75 3.16
CA ARG A 301 17.08 -3.95 2.60
C ARG A 301 17.88 -4.78 3.62
N HIS A 302 18.29 -4.22 4.76
CA HIS A 302 19.05 -4.94 5.79
C HIS A 302 18.16 -5.63 6.82
N THR A 303 16.86 -5.34 6.84
CA THR A 303 15.93 -5.84 7.87
C THR A 303 15.77 -7.35 7.82
N VAL A 304 15.40 -7.92 6.68
CA VAL A 304 15.21 -9.38 6.56
C VAL A 304 16.52 -10.15 6.73
N PRO A 305 17.66 -9.75 6.13
CA PRO A 305 18.96 -10.36 6.43
C PRO A 305 19.29 -10.35 7.94
N LYS A 306 18.95 -9.27 8.65
CA LYS A 306 19.17 -9.19 10.09
C LYS A 306 18.24 -10.12 10.88
N LEU A 307 16.98 -10.26 10.47
CA LEU A 307 16.04 -11.21 11.07
C LEU A 307 16.50 -12.66 10.88
N HIS A 308 17.00 -13.02 9.69
CA HIS A 308 17.62 -14.33 9.43
C HIS A 308 18.80 -14.58 10.36
N ALA A 309 19.74 -13.64 10.43
CA ALA A 309 20.95 -13.78 11.26
C ALA A 309 20.64 -13.93 12.76
N LEU A 310 19.49 -13.42 13.21
CA LEU A 310 19.03 -13.54 14.60
C LEU A 310 18.08 -14.72 14.83
N GLY A 311 17.75 -15.50 13.80
CA GLY A 311 16.79 -16.61 13.90
C GLY A 311 15.37 -16.17 14.27
N LEU A 312 14.98 -14.95 13.89
CA LEU A 312 13.68 -14.35 14.24
C LEU A 312 12.59 -14.59 13.19
N LEU A 313 12.90 -15.23 12.07
CA LEU A 313 11.91 -15.64 11.07
C LEU A 313 11.39 -17.03 11.37
N TYR A 314 10.19 -17.33 10.87
CA TYR A 314 9.59 -18.65 11.02
C TYR A 314 10.53 -19.73 10.46
N ARG A 315 10.79 -20.76 11.27
CA ARG A 315 11.49 -21.96 10.85
C ARG A 315 10.45 -23.05 10.68
N GLN A 316 10.32 -23.55 9.46
CA GLN A 316 9.53 -24.75 9.22
C GLN A 316 10.27 -25.92 9.87
N GLU A 317 9.73 -26.46 10.98
CA GLU A 317 10.30 -27.63 11.62
C GLU A 317 10.00 -28.87 10.76
N THR A 318 11.01 -29.43 10.13
CA THR A 318 10.93 -30.75 9.50
C THR A 318 11.01 -31.82 10.59
N VAL A 319 9.87 -32.24 11.13
CA VAL A 319 9.80 -33.43 11.97
C VAL A 319 9.54 -34.62 11.05
N GLY A 320 10.57 -35.48 10.87
CA GLY A 320 10.62 -36.75 10.12
C GLY A 320 9.51 -37.09 9.12
N ASP A 321 9.83 -37.15 7.82
CA ASP A 321 9.08 -37.69 6.66
C ASP A 321 7.57 -37.42 6.51
N HIS A 322 6.97 -36.64 7.41
CA HIS A 322 5.59 -36.20 7.36
C HIS A 322 5.51 -34.69 7.59
N CYS A 323 5.34 -33.96 6.49
CA CYS A 323 4.91 -32.57 6.51
C CYS A 323 3.53 -32.46 7.18
N THR A 324 3.48 -32.15 8.47
CA THR A 324 2.27 -31.67 9.11
C THR A 324 2.06 -30.21 8.70
N THR A 325 1.30 -30.01 7.62
CA THR A 325 0.93 -28.69 7.07
C THR A 325 -0.13 -27.95 7.90
N ALA A 326 -0.37 -28.32 9.16
CA ALA A 326 -1.37 -27.66 9.97
C ALA A 326 -0.82 -26.30 10.45
N PRO A 327 -1.37 -25.15 9.98
CA PRO A 327 -0.99 -23.86 10.52
C PRO A 327 -1.32 -23.84 12.02
N PRO A 328 -0.47 -23.24 12.89
CA PRO A 328 -0.79 -23.11 14.30
C PRO A 328 -2.12 -22.37 14.44
N GLN A 329 -3.09 -23.02 15.08
CA GLN A 329 -4.35 -22.38 15.45
C GLN A 329 -4.03 -21.17 16.34
N SER A 330 -4.69 -20.05 16.08
CA SER A 330 -4.38 -18.68 16.52
C SER A 330 -4.55 -18.40 18.02
N SER A 331 -4.45 -19.42 18.88
CA SER A 331 -4.59 -19.30 20.33
C SER A 331 -3.25 -19.16 21.06
N PHE A 332 -2.11 -19.26 20.37
CA PHE A 332 -0.77 -19.20 20.97
C PHE A 332 0.07 -18.07 20.36
N PRO A 333 0.92 -17.41 21.18
CA PRO A 333 1.77 -16.31 20.72
C PRO A 333 2.77 -16.77 19.66
N SER A 334 2.91 -16.01 18.57
CA SER A 334 3.92 -16.29 17.55
C SER A 334 5.31 -16.16 18.16
N LYS A 335 6.20 -17.13 17.92
CA LYS A 335 7.60 -17.10 18.40
C LYS A 335 8.57 -16.43 17.41
N PHE A 336 8.04 -15.84 16.34
CA PHE A 336 8.79 -15.25 15.24
C PHE A 336 8.17 -13.91 14.83
N ILE A 337 8.93 -13.09 14.12
CA ILE A 337 8.43 -11.88 13.47
C ILE A 337 7.59 -12.30 12.26
N ALA A 338 6.31 -11.97 12.30
CA ALA A 338 5.34 -12.40 11.29
C ALA A 338 5.53 -11.72 9.93
N GLY A 339 6.10 -10.52 9.92
CA GLY A 339 6.32 -9.76 8.70
C GLY A 339 7.05 -8.43 8.89
N VAL A 340 7.23 -7.73 7.79
CA VAL A 340 7.88 -6.42 7.74
C VAL A 340 7.06 -5.48 6.88
N ALA A 341 6.84 -4.27 7.40
CA ALA A 341 6.25 -3.17 6.66
C ALA A 341 7.31 -2.20 6.18
N TYR A 342 7.23 -1.76 4.93
CA TYR A 342 8.21 -0.86 4.31
C TYR A 342 7.56 0.42 3.82
N GLY A 343 8.06 1.55 4.34
CA GLY A 343 7.60 2.89 3.96
C GLY A 343 8.59 3.61 3.04
N SER A 344 9.38 4.52 3.63
CA SER A 344 10.25 5.42 2.86
C SER A 344 11.24 4.68 1.96
N TYR A 345 11.83 3.58 2.42
CA TYR A 345 12.73 2.76 1.60
C TYR A 345 12.03 2.18 0.36
N ALA A 346 10.81 1.64 0.51
CA ALA A 346 10.04 1.07 -0.59
C ALA A 346 9.62 2.13 -1.63
N ARG A 347 9.33 3.36 -1.20
CA ARG A 347 9.02 4.48 -2.09
C ARG A 347 10.26 4.98 -2.85
N VAL A 348 11.36 5.19 -2.14
CA VAL A 348 12.64 5.62 -2.74
C VAL A 348 13.13 4.60 -3.77
N LEU A 349 12.91 3.31 -3.51
CA LEU A 349 13.28 2.25 -4.45
C LEU A 349 12.64 2.41 -5.83
N LEU A 350 11.40 2.92 -5.92
CA LEU A 350 10.68 3.11 -7.17
C LEU A 350 10.70 4.56 -7.69
N SER A 351 11.21 5.52 -6.92
CA SER A 351 11.15 6.95 -7.29
C SER A 351 11.79 7.27 -8.64
N PRO A 352 12.97 6.74 -9.03
CA PRO A 352 13.58 7.05 -10.33
C PRO A 352 12.76 6.53 -11.53
N ILE A 353 11.91 5.53 -11.30
CA ILE A 353 11.03 4.98 -12.34
C ILE A 353 9.79 5.85 -12.47
N LEU A 354 9.21 6.28 -11.35
CA LEU A 354 8.05 7.17 -11.32
C LEU A 354 8.40 8.57 -11.86
N GLU A 355 9.60 9.09 -11.56
CA GLU A 355 10.08 10.36 -12.11
C GLU A 355 10.22 10.31 -13.65
N ARG A 356 10.72 9.19 -14.19
CA ARG A 356 10.76 8.98 -15.65
C ARG A 356 9.37 8.86 -16.26
N LEU A 357 8.43 8.24 -15.56
CA LEU A 357 7.03 8.15 -15.99
C LEU A 357 6.39 9.54 -16.05
N ASP A 358 6.58 10.35 -15.00
CA ASP A 358 6.10 11.73 -14.94
C ASP A 358 6.71 12.58 -16.07
N ALA A 359 8.02 12.47 -16.30
CA ALA A 359 8.70 13.17 -17.39
C ALA A 359 8.20 12.78 -18.79
N ARG A 360 7.83 11.51 -19.01
CA ARG A 360 7.20 11.06 -20.27
C ARG A 360 5.77 11.58 -20.44
N SER A 361 5.08 11.85 -19.34
CA SER A 361 3.67 12.24 -19.34
C SER A 361 3.48 13.76 -19.41
N ALA A 362 4.42 14.55 -18.87
CA ALA A 362 4.31 16.00 -18.74
C ALA A 362 4.07 16.76 -20.06
N PRO A 363 4.83 16.54 -21.16
CA PRO A 363 4.65 17.30 -22.40
C PRO A 363 3.27 17.06 -23.05
N LEU A 364 2.71 15.87 -22.84
CA LEU A 364 1.43 15.45 -23.43
C LEU A 364 0.25 15.96 -22.61
N LEU A 365 0.39 16.02 -21.27
CA LEU A 365 -0.60 16.63 -20.39
C LEU A 365 -0.71 18.14 -20.64
N GLU A 366 0.41 18.82 -20.84
CA GLU A 366 0.43 20.25 -21.21
C GLU A 366 -0.27 20.49 -22.56
N ALA A 367 -0.06 19.62 -23.55
CA ALA A 367 -0.75 19.70 -24.84
C ALA A 367 -2.27 19.48 -24.74
N VAL A 368 -2.72 18.54 -23.89
CA VAL A 368 -4.15 18.28 -23.65
C VAL A 368 -4.80 19.47 -22.93
N SER A 369 -4.14 20.01 -21.90
CA SER A 369 -4.63 21.21 -21.19
C SER A 369 -4.69 22.43 -22.12
N ALA A 370 -3.70 22.62 -22.99
CA ALA A 370 -3.71 23.69 -24.01
C ALA A 370 -4.79 23.50 -25.09
N ALA A 371 -5.15 22.26 -25.43
CA ALA A 371 -6.22 21.97 -26.38
C ALA A 371 -7.61 22.22 -25.76
N GLN A 372 -7.78 21.94 -24.48
CA GLN A 372 -9.04 22.18 -23.74
C GLN A 372 -9.30 23.68 -23.49
N THR A 373 -8.26 24.48 -23.30
CA THR A 373 -8.39 25.94 -23.14
C THR A 373 -8.66 26.68 -24.45
N ASN A 374 -8.36 26.07 -25.60
CA ASN A 374 -8.57 26.64 -26.94
C ASN A 374 -9.85 26.14 -27.64
N ALA A 375 -10.72 25.39 -26.95
CA ALA A 375 -12.02 25.03 -27.49
C ALA A 375 -12.91 26.29 -27.58
N PRO A 376 -13.54 26.62 -28.73
CA PRO A 376 -14.34 27.82 -28.86
C PRO A 376 -15.57 27.74 -27.96
N LEU A 377 -15.76 28.78 -27.13
CA LEU A 377 -16.99 29.01 -26.36
C LEU A 377 -18.17 29.13 -27.33
N SER A 378 -18.94 28.05 -27.47
CA SER A 378 -20.27 28.15 -28.07
C SER A 378 -21.17 28.93 -27.12
N ASN A 379 -21.58 30.12 -27.56
CA ASN A 379 -22.51 31.04 -26.91
C ASN A 379 -23.71 30.35 -26.24
N SER A 380 -23.87 30.57 -24.94
CA SER A 380 -25.19 30.73 -24.33
C SER A 380 -25.14 31.86 -23.30
N SER A 381 -25.11 33.08 -23.82
CA SER A 381 -25.37 34.31 -23.09
C SER A 381 -26.88 34.48 -22.86
N SER A 382 -27.34 34.35 -21.62
CA SER A 382 -28.32 35.26 -21.00
C SER A 382 -28.81 34.71 -19.66
N TYR A 383 -28.36 35.27 -18.54
CA TYR A 383 -29.22 35.43 -17.37
C TYR A 383 -28.84 36.73 -16.66
N GLN A 384 -29.62 37.76 -16.96
CA GLN A 384 -29.70 38.98 -16.18
C GLN A 384 -30.42 38.70 -14.86
N SER A 385 -29.95 39.39 -13.83
CA SER A 385 -30.49 39.56 -12.50
C SER A 385 -31.98 39.93 -12.46
N HIS A 386 -32.75 39.26 -11.61
CA HIS A 386 -33.90 39.88 -10.93
C HIS A 386 -34.11 39.29 -9.53
N LEU A 387 -34.17 40.21 -8.56
CA LEU A 387 -34.62 40.03 -7.17
C LEU A 387 -36.15 39.80 -7.13
N GLY A 388 -36.63 38.92 -6.26
CA GLY A 388 -38.06 38.83 -5.92
C GLY A 388 -38.49 37.61 -5.09
N SER A 389 -38.78 37.86 -3.81
CA SER A 389 -39.83 37.29 -2.94
C SER A 389 -40.13 35.77 -2.84
N TYR A 390 -40.20 35.32 -1.58
CA TYR A 390 -40.83 34.11 -1.04
C TYR A 390 -42.34 34.00 -1.36
N ASP A 391 -42.82 32.80 -1.73
CA ASP A 391 -43.98 32.11 -1.12
C ASP A 391 -44.27 30.72 -1.77
N SER A 392 -44.21 29.66 -0.95
CA SER A 392 -45.07 28.44 -0.84
C SER A 392 -45.50 27.53 -2.03
N PRO A 393 -46.03 26.30 -1.79
CA PRO A 393 -45.69 25.05 -2.51
C PRO A 393 -46.82 24.43 -3.37
N ASP A 394 -46.52 23.23 -3.92
CA ASP A 394 -47.37 22.22 -4.61
C ASP A 394 -47.41 22.27 -6.15
N ASP A 395 -46.69 21.35 -6.83
CA ASP A 395 -47.26 20.14 -7.46
C ASP A 395 -46.28 19.41 -8.44
N PRO A 396 -46.49 18.11 -8.76
CA PRO A 396 -45.49 17.19 -9.32
C PRO A 396 -45.65 16.94 -10.82
N VAL A 397 -44.57 16.83 -11.60
CA VAL A 397 -44.58 16.11 -12.89
C VAL A 397 -43.20 15.50 -13.21
N SER A 398 -43.21 14.19 -13.41
CA SER A 398 -42.13 13.37 -13.99
C SER A 398 -42.06 13.55 -15.51
N LEU A 399 -40.85 13.63 -16.10
CA LEU A 399 -40.54 13.04 -17.42
C LEU A 399 -39.04 13.01 -17.67
N GLY A 400 -38.56 11.83 -18.06
CA GLY A 400 -37.15 11.46 -18.06
C GLY A 400 -36.28 12.15 -19.10
N ARG A 401 -34.99 12.19 -18.79
CA ARG A 401 -33.93 12.28 -19.78
C ARG A 401 -32.87 11.26 -19.42
N SER A 402 -32.80 10.21 -20.23
CA SER A 402 -31.72 9.25 -20.27
C SER A 402 -30.41 10.02 -20.48
N ILE A 403 -29.55 10.06 -19.47
CA ILE A 403 -28.19 10.55 -19.59
C ILE A 403 -27.34 9.32 -19.86
N THR A 404 -27.01 9.11 -21.13
CA THR A 404 -25.93 8.20 -21.54
C THR A 404 -24.61 8.70 -20.97
N PRO A 405 -23.85 7.90 -20.21
CA PRO A 405 -22.50 8.28 -19.81
C PRO A 405 -21.55 8.05 -20.99
N GLN A 406 -21.42 9.05 -21.86
CA GLN A 406 -20.30 9.12 -22.81
C GLN A 406 -19.32 10.17 -22.31
N THR A 407 -18.40 9.72 -21.46
CA THR A 407 -17.01 10.21 -21.41
C THR A 407 -16.16 9.01 -21.06
N ALA A 408 -15.74 8.27 -22.09
CA ALA A 408 -14.61 7.36 -21.94
C ALA A 408 -13.41 8.24 -21.55
N ILE A 409 -13.00 8.16 -20.28
CA ILE A 409 -11.80 8.82 -19.78
C ILE A 409 -10.64 8.23 -20.56
N GLU A 410 -10.01 9.03 -21.42
CA GLU A 410 -8.72 8.72 -22.05
C GLU A 410 -7.78 8.14 -20.97
N PRO A 411 -7.25 6.92 -21.13
CA PRO A 411 -6.47 6.27 -20.08
C PRO A 411 -5.21 7.09 -19.79
N SER A 412 -5.11 7.62 -18.57
CA SER A 412 -4.04 8.51 -18.11
C SER A 412 -2.65 7.98 -18.48
N LEU A 413 -1.89 8.80 -19.21
CA LEU A 413 -0.51 8.51 -19.62
C LEU A 413 0.46 8.32 -18.44
N ALA A 414 0.07 8.79 -17.25
CA ALA A 414 0.79 8.64 -15.99
C ALA A 414 0.64 7.24 -15.34
N HIS A 415 0.13 6.24 -16.07
CA HIS A 415 -0.06 4.87 -15.58
C HIS A 415 1.08 3.95 -16.03
N LEU A 416 1.71 3.25 -15.08
CA LEU A 416 2.85 2.36 -15.34
C LEU A 416 2.56 1.29 -16.41
N GLU A 417 1.37 0.69 -16.44
CA GLU A 417 1.05 -0.40 -17.38
C GLU A 417 0.96 0.03 -18.85
N ARG A 418 1.00 1.34 -19.12
CA ARG A 418 1.12 1.88 -20.49
C ARG A 418 2.56 1.87 -20.99
N HIS A 419 3.53 1.67 -20.09
CA HIS A 419 4.97 1.69 -20.36
C HIS A 419 5.58 0.36 -19.90
N ALA A 420 5.52 -0.66 -20.74
CA ALA A 420 5.93 -2.03 -20.40
C ALA A 420 7.36 -2.11 -19.84
N ASP A 421 8.28 -1.28 -20.35
CA ASP A 421 9.66 -1.20 -19.88
C ASP A 421 9.75 -0.66 -18.43
N LEU A 422 9.01 0.39 -18.11
CA LEU A 422 8.99 1.00 -16.78
C LEU A 422 8.24 0.11 -15.77
N LEU A 423 7.13 -0.51 -16.20
CA LEU A 423 6.40 -1.47 -15.37
C LEU A 423 7.31 -2.65 -14.98
N ALA A 424 7.99 -3.27 -15.96
CA ALA A 424 8.88 -4.40 -15.70
C ALA A 424 10.00 -4.02 -14.72
N GLN A 425 10.60 -2.84 -14.89
CA GLN A 425 11.60 -2.32 -13.96
C GLN A 425 11.03 -2.09 -12.56
N ALA A 426 9.82 -1.52 -12.44
CA ALA A 426 9.20 -1.24 -11.15
C ALA A 426 8.89 -2.53 -10.38
N VAL A 427 8.30 -3.51 -11.06
CA VAL A 427 7.99 -4.82 -10.47
C VAL A 427 9.29 -5.55 -10.08
N ALA A 428 10.31 -5.54 -10.93
CA ALA A 428 11.60 -6.17 -10.61
C ALA A 428 12.23 -5.55 -9.36
N GLN A 429 12.25 -4.22 -9.25
CA GLN A 429 12.75 -3.52 -8.07
C GLN A 429 11.93 -3.85 -6.82
N ALA A 430 10.60 -3.78 -6.89
CA ALA A 430 9.72 -4.15 -5.78
C ALA A 430 9.94 -5.62 -5.33
N ARG A 431 10.11 -6.55 -6.27
CA ARG A 431 10.40 -7.96 -5.99
C ARG A 431 11.68 -8.15 -5.19
N THR A 432 12.73 -7.35 -5.39
CA THR A 432 13.98 -7.45 -4.60
C THR A 432 13.75 -7.32 -3.10
N LEU A 433 12.66 -6.67 -2.68
CA LEU A 433 12.29 -6.48 -1.29
C LEU A 433 11.25 -7.50 -0.84
N VAL A 434 10.24 -7.77 -1.66
CA VAL A 434 9.14 -8.70 -1.33
C VAL A 434 9.64 -10.15 -1.20
N THR A 435 10.48 -10.61 -2.13
CA THR A 435 10.93 -12.02 -2.17
C THR A 435 11.81 -12.40 -0.98
N GLN A 436 12.41 -11.42 -0.28
CA GLN A 436 13.17 -11.67 0.94
C GLN A 436 12.33 -12.37 2.02
N LEU A 437 11.02 -12.08 2.09
CA LEU A 437 10.09 -12.73 3.02
C LEU A 437 9.31 -13.88 2.40
N LYS A 438 9.06 -13.84 1.09
CA LYS A 438 8.23 -14.83 0.40
C LYS A 438 8.97 -16.12 0.03
N GLY A 439 10.31 -16.08 -0.02
CA GLY A 439 11.12 -17.11 -0.68
C GLY A 439 11.16 -16.87 -2.20
N CYS A 440 12.00 -17.61 -2.93
CA CYS A 440 12.06 -17.54 -4.39
C CYS A 440 10.75 -18.06 -5.01
N ALA A 441 9.75 -17.19 -5.15
CA ALA A 441 8.67 -17.42 -6.10
C ALA A 441 9.25 -17.20 -7.50
N ASP A 442 9.10 -18.21 -8.34
CA ASP A 442 9.66 -18.38 -9.69
C ASP A 442 9.56 -17.10 -10.57
N GLU A 443 10.53 -16.88 -11.44
CA GLU A 443 10.65 -15.67 -12.29
C GLU A 443 9.58 -15.60 -13.41
N SER A 444 8.73 -16.62 -13.53
CA SER A 444 7.82 -16.83 -14.65
C SER A 444 6.63 -15.85 -14.73
N ALA A 445 6.20 -15.23 -13.63
CA ALA A 445 5.05 -14.32 -13.61
C ALA A 445 5.26 -13.06 -14.48
N VAL A 446 6.51 -12.59 -14.63
CA VAL A 446 6.83 -11.42 -15.45
C VAL A 446 6.85 -11.78 -16.94
N ALA A 447 7.30 -12.99 -17.29
CA ALA A 447 7.32 -13.44 -18.68
C ALA A 447 5.90 -13.63 -19.26
N VAL A 448 4.93 -14.03 -18.42
CA VAL A 448 3.52 -14.15 -18.83
C VAL A 448 2.85 -12.78 -18.95
N ALA A 449 3.08 -11.87 -17.99
CA ALA A 449 2.53 -10.51 -18.04
C ALA A 449 3.11 -9.66 -19.19
N LEU A 450 4.38 -9.88 -19.58
CA LEU A 450 5.04 -9.17 -20.68
C LEU A 450 4.82 -9.80 -22.07
N SER A 451 4.30 -11.03 -22.14
CA SER A 451 4.00 -11.69 -23.43
C SER A 451 2.58 -11.44 -23.93
N HIS A 452 1.67 -10.97 -23.07
CA HIS A 452 0.37 -10.46 -23.48
C HIS A 452 0.49 -9.00 -23.97
N LYS A 453 0.76 -8.84 -25.26
CA LYS A 453 0.42 -7.59 -25.95
C LYS A 453 -1.11 -7.44 -25.89
N PRO A 454 -1.68 -6.36 -25.32
CA PRO A 454 -3.08 -6.08 -25.57
C PRO A 454 -3.25 -5.89 -27.08
N ALA A 455 -4.23 -6.56 -27.67
CA ALA A 455 -4.66 -6.26 -29.02
C ALA A 455 -5.12 -4.79 -29.03
N LEU A 456 -4.25 -3.90 -29.48
CA LEU A 456 -4.63 -2.54 -29.84
C LEU A 456 -5.51 -2.66 -31.08
N ASP A 457 -6.78 -2.33 -30.92
CA ASP A 457 -7.76 -2.28 -31.99
C ASP A 457 -7.18 -1.55 -33.21
N THR A 458 -7.08 -2.28 -34.31
CA THR A 458 -6.83 -1.72 -35.64
C THR A 458 -7.98 -0.77 -35.97
N ILE A 459 -7.71 0.53 -35.93
CA ILE A 459 -8.60 1.57 -36.46
C ILE A 459 -8.79 1.29 -37.96
N PRO A 460 -10.03 1.10 -38.46
CA PRO A 460 -10.24 0.96 -39.89
C PRO A 460 -10.00 2.31 -40.58
N ILE A 461 -9.04 2.32 -41.50
CA ILE A 461 -8.75 3.45 -42.38
C ILE A 461 -9.97 3.65 -43.30
N LEU A 462 -10.72 4.73 -43.10
CA LEU A 462 -11.74 5.18 -44.05
C LEU A 462 -11.05 5.69 -45.34
N PRO A 463 -11.57 5.36 -46.54
CA PRO A 463 -11.00 5.83 -47.79
C PRO A 463 -11.24 7.32 -47.96
N LYS A 464 -10.24 8.03 -48.50
CA LYS A 464 -10.33 9.45 -48.86
C LYS A 464 -11.44 9.66 -49.91
N PRO A 465 -12.25 10.73 -49.81
CA PRO A 465 -13.18 11.07 -50.87
C PRO A 465 -12.42 11.61 -52.09
N GLY A 466 -12.78 11.10 -53.27
CA GLY A 466 -12.51 11.71 -54.56
C GLY A 466 -13.67 12.57 -55.02
#